data_AF-A0AAV5ZRV5-F1
#
_entry.id   AF-A0AAV5ZRV5-F1
#
_cell.length_a   1.000
_cell.length_b   1.000
_cell.length_c   1.000
_cell.angle_alpha   90.00
_cell.angle_beta   90.00
_cell.angle_gamma   90.00
#
_symmetry.space_group_name_H-M   'P 1'
#
loop_
_entity.id
_entity.type
_entity.pdbx_description
1 polymer ?
#
loop_
_entity_poly.entity_id
_entity_poly.type
_entity_poly.pdbx_seq_one_letter_code
_entity_poly.pdbx_strand_id
1 'polypeptide(L)'
;GISDIHIRATVTKKGDSLTVDLSDSHAQVIGFVNSSFPNTMSAVHMALAYLIDPRTPKNEGTFRPVTVKAKEGTVVWPYPPAPVTLSTNHCAQEIAEAMIKALAMSCPDRVLAGWSRRFRIAISGTNPRNKRKFIWHLFHARGGGGASSAGDGWETAGEGQAAGGIKFGSVEVAETRFPLFFKRHEFRPDSAGDGRYRGGVGSVLELRMETTELALGNTAGDGVRYPAYGVLGGKDGLPHRYRMISRGKTRVLKTKEVGIPIPPGALFLVESMGGGGYGPPARRSPEARAADRVNGFVSASKTASKRDAKPPHRGRRSRRP
;
A
#
# COMPACT_ATOMS: atom_id res chain seq x y z
N GLY A 1 -19.67 5.51 -2.50
CA GLY A 1 -18.77 5.75 -3.65
C GLY A 1 -18.46 4.44 -4.35
N ILE A 2 -17.86 4.48 -5.53
CA ILE A 2 -17.46 3.30 -6.32
C ILE A 2 -16.39 2.53 -5.54
N SER A 3 -16.52 1.20 -5.50
CA SER A 3 -15.54 0.27 -4.91
C SER A 3 -14.95 -0.62 -6.00
N ASP A 4 -13.80 -1.23 -5.70
CA ASP A 4 -13.21 -2.29 -6.54
C ASP A 4 -12.79 -1.80 -7.94
N ILE A 5 -12.16 -0.63 -7.97
CA ILE A 5 -11.60 0.00 -9.17
C ILE A 5 -10.35 -0.78 -9.63
N HIS A 6 -10.51 -1.63 -10.65
CA HIS A 6 -9.43 -2.35 -11.34
C HIS A 6 -8.66 -1.46 -12.32
N ILE A 7 -7.36 -1.71 -12.36
CA ILE A 7 -6.47 -1.33 -13.46
C ILE A 7 -6.03 -2.63 -14.13
N ARG A 8 -6.14 -2.70 -15.45
CA ARG A 8 -5.75 -3.88 -16.22
C ARG A 8 -4.58 -3.51 -17.12
N ALA A 9 -3.50 -4.28 -17.05
CA ALA A 9 -2.34 -4.13 -17.92
C ALA A 9 -2.13 -5.41 -18.73
N THR A 10 -2.10 -5.27 -20.04
CA THR A 10 -1.63 -6.29 -20.97
C THR A 10 -0.29 -5.83 -21.53
N VAL A 11 0.77 -6.62 -21.34
CA VAL A 11 2.12 -6.26 -21.77
C VAL A 11 2.59 -7.23 -22.86
N THR A 12 2.80 -6.70 -24.06
CA THR A 12 3.21 -7.46 -25.24
C THR A 12 4.62 -7.07 -25.66
N LYS A 13 5.54 -8.04 -25.67
CA LYS A 13 6.91 -7.86 -26.15
C LYS A 13 7.04 -8.41 -27.57
N LYS A 14 7.52 -7.59 -28.51
CA LYS A 14 7.81 -8.02 -29.89
C LYS A 14 9.15 -7.42 -30.34
N GLY A 15 10.10 -8.26 -30.71
CA GLY A 15 11.45 -7.81 -31.06
C GLY A 15 12.10 -7.09 -29.87
N ASP A 16 12.49 -5.84 -30.09
CA ASP A 16 13.08 -4.90 -29.12
C ASP A 16 12.06 -3.93 -28.49
N SER A 17 10.78 -4.06 -28.84
CA SER A 17 9.72 -3.12 -28.47
C SER A 17 8.73 -3.72 -27.47
N LEU A 18 8.16 -2.86 -26.63
CA LEU A 18 7.16 -3.22 -25.62
C LEU A 18 5.88 -2.42 -25.86
N THR A 19 4.72 -3.10 -25.92
CA THR A 19 3.41 -2.45 -25.89
C THR A 19 2.75 -2.71 -24.55
N VAL A 20 2.35 -1.65 -23.85
CA VAL A 20 1.61 -1.68 -22.59
C VAL A 20 0.21 -1.17 -22.86
N ASP A 21 -0.79 -2.06 -22.77
CA ASP A 21 -2.19 -1.72 -23.00
C ASP A 21 -2.95 -1.65 -21.67
N LEU A 22 -3.47 -0.46 -21.36
CA LEU A 22 -4.25 -0.14 -20.17
C LEU A 22 -5.72 0.17 -20.50
N SER A 23 -6.15 0.00 -21.76
CA SER A 23 -7.47 0.42 -22.27
C SER A 23 -8.66 -0.28 -21.62
N ASP A 24 -8.46 -1.47 -21.06
CA ASP A 24 -9.46 -2.26 -20.33
C ASP A 24 -9.57 -1.91 -18.82
N SER A 25 -8.92 -0.82 -18.39
CA SER A 25 -9.06 -0.31 -17.02
C SER A 25 -10.48 0.23 -16.76
N HIS A 26 -10.86 0.34 -15.49
CA HIS A 26 -12.19 0.85 -15.11
C HIS A 26 -12.53 2.19 -15.78
N ALA A 27 -13.83 2.42 -16.02
CA ALA A 27 -14.32 3.77 -16.33
C ALA A 27 -13.92 4.75 -15.23
N GLN A 28 -13.64 6.01 -15.61
CA GLN A 28 -13.28 7.06 -14.67
C GLN A 28 -14.29 7.18 -13.52
N VAL A 29 -13.82 7.60 -12.36
CA VAL A 29 -14.64 7.69 -11.15
C VAL A 29 -14.78 9.13 -10.68
N ILE A 30 -15.84 9.39 -9.91
CA ILE A 30 -16.10 10.72 -9.30
C ILE A 30 -15.01 11.08 -8.26
N GLY A 31 -14.38 10.08 -7.63
CA GLY A 31 -13.34 10.29 -6.63
C GLY A 31 -12.01 10.75 -7.22
N PHE A 32 -11.19 11.42 -6.41
CA PHE A 32 -9.89 12.01 -6.80
C PHE A 32 -8.75 11.00 -7.06
N VAL A 33 -9.08 9.77 -7.45
CA VAL A 33 -8.13 8.67 -7.70
C VAL A 33 -7.87 8.40 -9.18
N ASN A 34 -8.47 9.17 -10.09
CA ASN A 34 -8.15 9.05 -11.51
C ASN A 34 -6.70 9.50 -11.78
N SER A 35 -6.11 9.01 -12.85
CA SER A 35 -4.76 9.35 -13.30
C SER A 35 -4.82 10.16 -14.59
N SER A 36 -4.21 11.34 -14.60
CA SER A 36 -3.98 12.05 -15.85
C SER A 36 -3.10 11.22 -16.77
N PHE A 37 -3.25 11.41 -18.08
CA PHE A 37 -2.45 10.66 -19.06
C PHE A 37 -0.93 10.78 -18.81
N PRO A 38 -0.36 11.97 -18.51
CA PRO A 38 1.07 12.08 -18.17
C PRO A 38 1.48 11.28 -16.92
N ASN A 39 0.63 11.24 -15.87
CA ASN A 39 0.90 10.44 -14.68
C ASN A 39 0.85 8.94 -15.01
N THR A 40 -0.08 8.52 -15.87
CA THR A 40 -0.17 7.13 -16.35
C THR A 40 1.11 6.73 -17.09
N MET A 41 1.60 7.56 -18.01
CA MET A 41 2.88 7.33 -18.69
C MET A 41 4.05 7.23 -17.70
N SER A 42 4.11 8.14 -16.72
CA SER A 42 5.14 8.12 -15.69
C SER A 42 5.10 6.84 -14.85
N ALA A 43 3.91 6.38 -14.45
CA ALA A 43 3.74 5.14 -13.69
C ALA A 43 4.20 3.90 -14.48
N VAL A 44 3.95 3.88 -15.80
CA VAL A 44 4.44 2.82 -16.68
C VAL A 44 5.98 2.80 -16.71
N HIS A 45 6.60 3.96 -16.92
CA HIS A 45 8.07 4.07 -16.96
C HIS A 45 8.69 3.75 -15.60
N MET A 46 8.05 4.16 -14.50
CA MET A 46 8.47 3.83 -13.14
C MET A 46 8.46 2.31 -12.91
N ALA A 47 7.41 1.61 -13.33
CA ALA A 47 7.33 0.16 -13.22
C ALA A 47 8.48 -0.53 -13.97
N LEU A 48 8.78 -0.07 -15.20
CA LEU A 48 9.91 -0.59 -15.97
C LEU A 48 11.25 -0.24 -15.33
N ALA A 49 11.40 0.97 -14.78
CA ALA A 49 12.60 1.42 -14.10
C ALA A 49 12.96 0.52 -12.89
N TYR A 50 11.95 -0.04 -12.21
CA TYR A 50 12.16 -1.02 -11.14
C TYR A 50 12.62 -2.39 -11.63
N LEU A 51 12.35 -2.74 -12.90
CA LEU A 51 12.60 -4.07 -13.47
C LEU A 51 13.82 -4.12 -14.41
N ILE A 52 14.39 -2.98 -14.80
CA ILE A 52 15.60 -2.92 -15.64
C ILE A 52 16.87 -2.73 -14.79
N ASP A 53 18.05 -2.85 -15.41
CA ASP A 53 19.32 -2.64 -14.71
C ASP A 53 19.34 -1.27 -14.01
N PRO A 54 19.64 -1.18 -12.70
CA PRO A 54 19.69 0.06 -11.96
C PRO A 54 20.70 1.08 -12.53
N ARG A 55 21.66 0.65 -13.34
CA ARG A 55 22.64 1.51 -14.03
C ARG A 55 22.15 2.06 -15.36
N THR A 56 21.08 1.49 -15.95
CA THR A 56 20.49 2.04 -17.17
C THR A 56 20.02 3.47 -16.89
N PRO A 57 20.34 4.47 -17.73
CA PRO A 57 19.85 5.84 -17.57
C PRO A 57 18.32 5.92 -17.53
N LYS A 58 17.75 6.82 -16.74
CA LYS A 58 16.28 7.01 -16.66
C LYS A 58 15.92 8.24 -17.48
N ASN A 59 15.92 8.10 -18.80
CA ASN A 59 15.62 9.17 -19.74
C ASN A 59 14.74 8.68 -20.90
N GLU A 60 14.27 9.60 -21.74
CA GLU A 60 13.37 9.29 -22.86
C GLU A 60 13.97 8.26 -23.83
N GLY A 61 15.28 8.28 -24.06
CA GLY A 61 15.95 7.29 -24.92
C GLY A 61 15.78 5.85 -24.43
N THR A 62 15.75 5.64 -23.11
CA THR A 62 15.55 4.32 -22.49
C THR A 62 14.13 3.81 -22.66
N PHE A 63 13.15 4.71 -22.64
CA PHE A 63 11.73 4.36 -22.72
C PHE A 63 11.15 4.52 -24.15
N ARG A 64 11.94 5.02 -25.11
CA ARG A 64 11.58 5.09 -26.54
C ARG A 64 10.96 3.80 -27.13
N PRO A 65 11.41 2.57 -26.79
CA PRO A 65 10.79 1.35 -27.33
C PRO A 65 9.44 0.98 -26.66
N VAL A 66 8.95 1.79 -25.72
CA VAL A 66 7.72 1.52 -24.97
C VAL A 66 6.56 2.31 -25.56
N THR A 67 5.58 1.60 -26.11
CA THR A 67 4.31 2.19 -26.55
C THR A 67 3.25 1.94 -25.47
N VAL A 68 2.59 3.00 -25.01
CA VAL A 68 1.49 2.90 -24.03
C VAL A 68 0.18 3.19 -24.72
N LYS A 69 -0.79 2.29 -24.55
CA LYS A 69 -2.18 2.46 -25.00
C LYS A 69 -3.07 2.65 -23.78
N ALA A 70 -3.94 3.64 -23.84
CA ALA A 70 -5.00 3.86 -22.86
C ALA A 70 -6.26 4.32 -23.61
N LYS A 71 -7.42 4.13 -22.98
CA LYS A 71 -8.69 4.61 -23.51
C LYS A 71 -9.14 5.83 -22.72
N GLU A 72 -9.45 6.92 -23.41
CA GLU A 72 -10.00 8.11 -22.77
C GLU A 72 -11.37 7.79 -22.13
N GLY A 73 -11.68 8.42 -21.00
CA GLY A 73 -12.85 8.10 -20.18
C GLY A 73 -12.63 7.00 -19.14
N THR A 74 -11.40 6.49 -19.00
CA THR A 74 -11.04 5.48 -18.00
C THR A 74 -10.29 6.10 -16.81
N VAL A 75 -10.12 5.35 -15.72
CA VAL A 75 -9.35 5.80 -14.54
C VAL A 75 -7.88 6.10 -14.84
N VAL A 76 -7.35 5.61 -15.96
CA VAL A 76 -5.97 5.84 -16.40
C VAL A 76 -5.85 6.96 -17.45
N TRP A 77 -6.98 7.45 -17.97
CA TRP A 77 -7.05 8.61 -18.85
C TRP A 77 -8.47 9.19 -18.82
N PRO A 78 -8.83 9.97 -17.79
CA PRO A 78 -10.18 10.47 -17.63
C PRO A 78 -10.42 11.74 -18.46
N TYR A 79 -11.68 12.02 -18.77
CA TYR A 79 -12.10 13.31 -19.31
C TYR A 79 -12.02 14.41 -18.24
N PRO A 80 -11.60 15.63 -18.60
CA PRO A 80 -11.88 16.82 -17.79
C PRO A 80 -13.40 16.94 -17.50
N PRO A 81 -13.83 17.38 -16.30
CA PRO A 81 -13.05 17.88 -15.17
C PRO A 81 -12.79 16.82 -14.06
N ALA A 82 -12.63 15.54 -14.42
CA ALA A 82 -12.45 14.49 -13.41
C ALA A 82 -11.25 14.76 -12.49
N PRO A 83 -11.38 14.53 -11.17
CA PRO A 83 -10.32 14.87 -10.23
C PRO A 83 -9.17 13.85 -10.27
N VAL A 84 -7.94 14.38 -10.29
CA VAL A 84 -6.68 13.61 -10.43
C VAL A 84 -5.68 13.83 -9.29
N THR A 85 -6.13 14.40 -8.16
CA THR A 85 -5.24 14.83 -7.06
C THR A 85 -4.43 13.71 -6.42
N LEU A 86 -4.95 12.47 -6.33
CA LEU A 86 -4.20 11.30 -5.81
C LEU A 86 -3.65 10.39 -6.92
N SER A 87 -3.56 10.87 -8.15
CA SER A 87 -3.04 10.11 -9.29
C SER A 87 -1.65 9.51 -9.02
N THR A 88 -0.73 10.29 -8.44
CA THR A 88 0.66 9.88 -8.16
C THR A 88 0.79 8.89 -7.01
N ASN A 89 -0.18 8.85 -6.09
CA ASN A 89 -0.08 8.01 -4.89
C ASN A 89 -0.93 6.74 -4.96
N HIS A 90 -2.10 6.83 -5.58
CA HIS A 90 -3.02 5.70 -5.70
C HIS A 90 -2.88 5.06 -7.07
N CYS A 91 -3.35 5.74 -8.10
CA CYS A 91 -3.45 5.17 -9.45
C CYS A 91 -2.08 4.76 -10.01
N ALA A 92 -1.03 5.57 -9.79
CA ALA A 92 0.32 5.24 -10.24
C ALA A 92 0.84 3.94 -9.61
N GLN A 93 0.57 3.70 -8.33
CA GLN A 93 0.97 2.44 -7.68
C GLN A 93 0.22 1.25 -8.26
N GLU A 94 -1.09 1.38 -8.48
CA GLU A 94 -1.91 0.33 -9.08
C GLU A 94 -1.50 0.03 -10.53
N ILE A 95 -1.16 1.04 -11.34
CA ILE A 95 -0.62 0.87 -12.70
C ILE A 95 0.70 0.11 -12.65
N ALA A 96 1.63 0.54 -11.78
CA ALA A 96 2.94 -0.08 -11.68
C ALA A 96 2.84 -1.54 -11.24
N GLU A 97 2.00 -1.83 -10.25
CA GLU A 97 1.78 -3.19 -9.77
C GLU A 97 1.08 -4.07 -10.80
N ALA A 98 0.10 -3.54 -11.56
CA ALA A 98 -0.53 -4.29 -12.66
C ALA A 98 0.51 -4.70 -13.72
N MET A 99 1.44 -3.80 -14.07
CA MET A 99 2.53 -4.10 -15.00
C MET A 99 3.52 -5.12 -14.45
N ILE A 100 3.96 -4.96 -13.20
CA ILE A 100 4.91 -5.90 -12.57
C ILE A 100 4.28 -7.29 -12.50
N LYS A 101 2.99 -7.39 -12.15
CA LYS A 101 2.25 -8.67 -12.16
C LYS A 101 2.15 -9.28 -13.56
N ALA A 102 1.88 -8.47 -14.59
CA ALA A 102 1.82 -8.94 -15.97
C ALA A 102 3.18 -9.48 -16.46
N LEU A 103 4.28 -8.94 -15.95
CA LEU A 103 5.64 -9.35 -16.31
C LEU A 103 6.22 -10.47 -15.42
N ALA A 104 5.51 -10.87 -14.35
CA ALA A 104 6.03 -11.79 -13.33
C ALA A 104 6.55 -13.12 -13.88
N MET A 105 5.85 -13.71 -14.86
CA MET A 105 6.28 -14.97 -15.48
C MET A 105 7.38 -14.79 -16.53
N SER A 106 7.49 -13.60 -17.12
CA SER A 106 8.43 -13.30 -18.19
C SER A 106 9.82 -12.91 -17.67
N CYS A 107 9.88 -12.26 -16.50
CA CYS A 107 11.13 -11.90 -15.84
C CYS A 107 11.09 -12.21 -14.33
N PRO A 108 10.96 -13.50 -13.94
CA PRO A 108 10.75 -13.90 -12.54
C PRO A 108 11.86 -13.43 -11.60
N ASP A 109 13.09 -13.30 -12.11
CA ASP A 109 14.25 -12.86 -11.33
C ASP A 109 14.32 -11.33 -11.14
N ARG A 110 13.43 -10.56 -11.77
CA ARG A 110 13.42 -9.10 -11.69
C ARG A 110 12.18 -8.53 -11.01
N VAL A 111 11.08 -9.27 -11.00
CA VAL A 111 9.85 -8.81 -10.38
C VAL A 111 9.93 -8.78 -8.86
N LEU A 112 9.12 -7.89 -8.30
CA LEU A 112 8.93 -7.67 -6.89
C LEU A 112 7.49 -7.98 -6.52
N ALA A 113 7.27 -8.43 -5.29
CA ALA A 113 5.95 -8.52 -4.70
C ALA A 113 5.39 -7.11 -4.42
N GLY A 114 4.10 -7.03 -4.10
CA GLY A 114 3.44 -5.77 -3.76
C GLY A 114 4.04 -5.09 -2.55
N TRP A 115 4.02 -3.76 -2.57
CA TRP A 115 4.46 -2.92 -1.45
C TRP A 115 3.24 -2.39 -0.69
N SER A 116 3.48 -1.81 0.49
CA SER A 116 2.45 -1.07 1.20
C SER A 116 1.80 0.00 0.33
N ARG A 117 0.53 0.29 0.60
CA ARG A 117 -0.23 1.41 0.04
C ARG A 117 -0.08 2.63 0.92
N ARG A 118 -0.21 3.80 0.32
CA ARG A 118 -0.33 5.05 1.06
C ARG A 118 -1.52 5.02 2.00
N PHE A 119 -1.31 5.51 3.21
CA PHE A 119 -2.39 6.05 4.01
C PHE A 119 -1.90 7.24 4.81
N ARG A 120 -2.68 8.31 4.77
CA ARG A 120 -2.41 9.58 5.40
C ARG A 120 -3.59 9.99 6.26
N ILE A 121 -3.29 10.53 7.44
CA ILE A 121 -4.24 11.31 8.23
C ILE A 121 -3.70 12.74 8.26
N ALA A 122 -4.47 13.71 7.77
CA ALA A 122 -4.22 15.11 8.12
C ALA A 122 -5.15 15.56 9.22
N ILE A 123 -4.58 16.30 10.15
CA ILE A 123 -5.24 16.76 11.36
C ILE A 123 -5.06 18.27 11.41
N SER A 124 -6.16 18.99 11.57
CA SER A 124 -6.15 20.43 11.80
C SER A 124 -6.83 20.76 13.12
N GLY A 125 -6.35 21.81 13.77
CA GLY A 125 -6.87 22.22 15.07
C GLY A 125 -6.17 23.46 15.60
N THR A 126 -6.38 23.74 16.89
CA THR A 126 -5.69 24.80 17.63
C THR A 126 -4.62 24.17 18.53
N ASN A 127 -3.38 24.67 18.50
CA ASN A 127 -2.34 24.25 19.42
C ASN A 127 -2.56 24.95 20.79
N PRO A 128 -2.79 24.21 21.89
CA PRO A 128 -3.08 24.81 23.19
C PRO A 128 -1.89 25.56 23.79
N ARG A 129 -0.65 25.24 23.38
CA ARG A 129 0.59 25.84 23.91
C ARG A 129 0.81 27.28 23.44
N ASN A 130 0.41 27.59 22.20
CA ASN A 130 0.64 28.90 21.59
C ASN A 130 -0.62 29.54 20.98
N LYS A 131 -1.77 28.88 21.10
CA LYS A 131 -3.09 29.30 20.60
C LYS A 131 -3.18 29.52 19.08
N ARG A 132 -2.22 29.03 18.30
CA ARG A 132 -2.23 29.13 16.82
C ARG A 132 -2.91 27.93 16.18
N LYS A 133 -3.51 28.14 15.01
CA LYS A 133 -4.01 27.03 14.18
C LYS A 133 -2.83 26.22 13.64
N PHE A 134 -3.03 24.91 13.51
CA PHE A 134 -2.08 24.02 12.88
C PHE A 134 -2.79 23.10 11.88
N ILE A 135 -2.03 22.62 10.92
CA ILE A 135 -2.34 21.43 10.14
C ILE A 135 -1.11 20.54 10.16
N TRP A 136 -1.30 19.25 10.45
CA TRP A 136 -0.25 18.26 10.45
C TRP A 136 -0.65 17.07 9.59
N HIS A 137 0.28 16.60 8.77
CA HIS A 137 0.07 15.49 7.87
C HIS A 137 0.94 14.31 8.31
N LEU A 138 0.29 13.25 8.78
CA LEU A 138 0.94 11.95 8.96
C LEU A 138 1.00 11.25 7.61
N PHE A 139 2.12 11.38 6.89
CA PHE A 139 2.30 10.79 5.57
C PHE A 139 2.72 9.32 5.58
N HIS A 140 3.07 8.76 6.73
CA HIS A 140 4.09 7.72 6.75
C HIS A 140 3.66 6.30 7.04
N ALA A 141 2.37 5.99 7.23
CA ALA A 141 1.86 4.67 7.64
C ALA A 141 2.83 3.53 7.24
N ARG A 142 3.76 3.20 8.15
CA ARG A 142 5.13 2.71 7.89
C ARG A 142 5.07 1.24 7.47
N GLY A 143 4.49 1.00 6.30
CA GLY A 143 4.17 -0.34 5.82
C GLY A 143 5.36 -1.02 5.18
N GLY A 144 5.28 -2.33 5.00
CA GLY A 144 6.37 -3.13 4.49
C GLY A 144 6.58 -3.02 2.97
N GLY A 145 7.84 -3.11 2.54
CA GLY A 145 8.19 -3.27 1.13
C GLY A 145 7.96 -4.69 0.63
N GLY A 146 7.72 -4.88 -0.67
CA GLY A 146 7.58 -6.20 -1.26
C GLY A 146 8.91 -6.94 -1.38
N ALA A 147 8.89 -8.26 -1.16
CA ALA A 147 10.04 -9.12 -1.38
C ALA A 147 10.37 -9.30 -2.87
N SER A 148 11.57 -9.74 -3.19
CA SER A 148 12.00 -10.03 -4.56
C SER A 148 12.87 -11.29 -4.61
N SER A 149 13.30 -11.68 -5.81
CA SER A 149 14.29 -12.74 -6.02
C SER A 149 15.61 -12.52 -5.26
N ALA A 150 15.92 -11.26 -4.96
CA ALA A 150 17.15 -10.85 -4.28
C ALA A 150 17.07 -10.96 -2.75
N GLY A 151 15.88 -11.08 -2.16
CA GLY A 151 15.74 -11.20 -0.71
C GLY A 151 14.42 -10.71 -0.15
N ASP A 152 14.39 -10.65 1.19
CA ASP A 152 13.25 -10.17 1.96
C ASP A 152 12.93 -8.70 1.65
N GLY A 153 11.66 -8.34 1.79
CA GLY A 153 11.19 -6.97 1.65
C GLY A 153 11.66 -6.10 2.81
N TRP A 154 11.90 -4.82 2.52
CA TRP A 154 12.38 -3.87 3.51
C TRP A 154 11.30 -3.53 4.55
N GLU A 155 11.67 -3.62 5.82
CA GLU A 155 10.75 -3.34 6.94
C GLU A 155 10.36 -1.87 6.96
N THR A 156 9.06 -1.59 7.04
CA THR A 156 8.55 -0.22 7.15
C THR A 156 9.03 0.74 6.04
N ALA A 157 9.36 0.20 4.85
CA ALA A 157 9.88 0.99 3.73
C ALA A 157 8.85 1.96 3.12
N GLY A 158 7.56 1.76 3.41
CA GLY A 158 6.48 2.61 2.95
C GLY A 158 5.94 2.21 1.58
N GLU A 159 5.45 3.19 0.84
CA GLU A 159 4.66 3.00 -0.38
C GLU A 159 5.51 2.74 -1.63
N GLY A 160 5.02 1.84 -2.50
CA GLY A 160 5.79 1.31 -3.62
C GLY A 160 6.25 2.36 -4.64
N GLN A 161 5.39 3.32 -4.98
CA GLN A 161 5.70 4.41 -5.92
C GLN A 161 6.82 5.33 -5.45
N ALA A 162 7.15 5.31 -4.15
CA ALA A 162 8.24 6.09 -3.59
C ALA A 162 9.52 5.27 -3.37
N ALA A 163 9.44 3.94 -3.49
CA ALA A 163 10.56 3.00 -3.31
C ALA A 163 11.46 3.31 -2.08
N GLY A 164 10.85 3.64 -0.94
CA GLY A 164 11.58 3.97 0.29
C GLY A 164 12.11 5.41 0.40
N GLY A 165 11.84 6.27 -0.60
CA GLY A 165 12.30 7.67 -0.61
C GLY A 165 11.62 8.59 0.42
N ILE A 166 10.47 8.19 0.96
CA ILE A 166 9.75 8.97 1.98
C ILE A 166 10.28 8.65 3.37
N LYS A 167 11.02 9.59 3.97
CA LYS A 167 11.62 9.44 5.31
C LYS A 167 10.62 9.76 6.42
N PHE A 168 10.67 9.01 7.53
CA PHE A 168 9.84 9.33 8.70
C PHE A 168 10.40 10.54 9.43
N GLY A 169 9.55 11.54 9.69
CA GLY A 169 9.97 12.72 10.43
C GLY A 169 10.28 12.39 11.88
N SER A 170 11.21 13.11 12.50
CA SER A 170 11.51 12.91 13.93
C SER A 170 10.23 13.05 14.77
N VAL A 171 10.01 12.06 15.64
CA VAL A 171 8.93 12.08 16.63
C VAL A 171 9.06 13.31 17.52
N GLU A 172 10.25 13.58 18.04
CA GLU A 172 10.53 14.72 18.93
C GLU A 172 10.18 16.05 18.26
N VAL A 173 10.52 16.21 16.99
CA VAL A 173 10.18 17.42 16.21
C VAL A 173 8.68 17.54 16.04
N ALA A 174 7.98 16.42 15.78
CA ALA A 174 6.54 16.41 15.65
C ALA A 174 5.84 16.79 16.97
N GLU A 175 6.23 16.19 18.10
CA GLU A 175 5.66 16.48 19.43
C GLU A 175 5.97 17.91 19.90
N THR A 176 7.15 18.43 19.56
CA THR A 176 7.53 19.82 19.87
C THR A 176 6.66 20.81 19.09
N ARG A 177 6.41 20.55 17.81
CA ARG A 177 5.69 21.49 16.92
C ARG A 177 4.17 21.38 17.03
N PHE A 178 3.64 20.19 17.27
CA PHE A 178 2.21 19.90 17.21
C PHE A 178 1.72 19.31 18.54
N PRO A 179 0.44 19.51 18.90
CA PRO A 179 -0.13 18.95 20.13
C PRO A 179 -0.48 17.47 19.94
N LEU A 180 0.56 16.66 19.83
CA LEU A 180 0.52 15.24 19.51
C LEU A 180 1.50 14.52 20.42
N PHE A 181 1.17 13.29 20.79
CA PHE A 181 2.04 12.42 21.56
C PHE A 181 2.06 11.00 20.96
N PHE A 182 3.25 10.54 20.58
CA PHE A 182 3.50 9.22 20.00
C PHE A 182 3.69 8.22 21.12
N LYS A 183 2.60 7.56 21.52
CA LYS A 183 2.61 6.59 22.61
C LYS A 183 3.31 5.28 22.24
N ARG A 184 3.25 4.87 20.96
CA ARG A 184 3.87 3.65 20.45
C ARG A 184 4.22 3.83 18.99
N HIS A 185 5.40 3.37 18.58
CA HIS A 185 5.78 3.25 17.18
C HIS A 185 6.76 2.08 17.02
N GLU A 186 6.22 0.93 16.65
CA GLU A 186 6.94 -0.36 16.65
C GLU A 186 6.65 -1.13 15.37
N PHE A 187 7.39 -2.21 15.10
CA PHE A 187 7.02 -3.14 14.04
C PHE A 187 5.65 -3.77 14.31
N ARG A 188 4.98 -4.22 13.24
CA ARG A 188 3.75 -5.01 13.31
C ARG A 188 4.08 -6.47 12.99
N PRO A 189 4.34 -7.32 14.00
CA PRO A 189 4.63 -8.73 13.77
C PRO A 189 3.53 -9.41 12.95
N ASP A 190 3.92 -10.40 12.16
CA ASP A 190 3.05 -11.21 11.29
C ASP A 190 2.29 -10.43 10.19
N SER A 191 2.65 -9.16 9.96
CA SER A 191 2.00 -8.36 8.92
C SER A 191 2.54 -8.61 7.52
N ALA A 192 3.75 -9.14 7.42
CA ALA A 192 4.41 -9.44 6.17
C ALA A 192 3.81 -10.68 5.47
N GLY A 193 3.79 -10.64 4.15
CA GLY A 193 3.49 -11.78 3.31
C GLY A 193 4.58 -12.84 3.39
N ASP A 194 4.19 -14.08 3.62
CA ASP A 194 5.10 -15.21 3.72
C ASP A 194 5.61 -15.66 2.33
N GLY A 195 6.84 -16.11 2.23
CA GLY A 195 7.43 -16.56 0.97
C GLY A 195 8.79 -17.21 1.18
N ARG A 196 9.43 -17.68 0.10
CA ARG A 196 10.88 -18.01 0.13
C ARG A 196 11.62 -16.81 0.73
N TYR A 197 11.27 -15.64 0.23
CA TYR A 197 11.58 -14.37 0.85
C TYR A 197 10.30 -13.71 1.36
N ARG A 198 10.35 -13.23 2.60
CA ARG A 198 9.23 -12.62 3.31
C ARG A 198 9.12 -11.16 2.87
N GLY A 199 7.91 -10.65 2.69
CA GLY A 199 7.71 -9.21 2.53
C GLY A 199 8.14 -8.43 3.78
N GLY A 200 8.24 -7.11 3.71
CA GLY A 200 8.52 -6.30 4.89
C GLY A 200 7.34 -6.31 5.87
N VAL A 201 7.60 -6.26 7.17
CA VAL A 201 6.58 -5.96 8.18
C VAL A 201 6.21 -4.49 8.13
N GLY A 202 4.95 -4.22 8.42
CA GLY A 202 4.48 -2.87 8.70
C GLY A 202 4.82 -2.44 10.13
N SER A 203 4.06 -1.46 10.61
CA SER A 203 4.25 -0.78 11.88
C SER A 203 2.94 -0.65 12.64
N VAL A 204 3.01 -0.64 13.97
CA VAL A 204 1.92 -0.21 14.84
C VAL A 204 2.27 1.15 15.42
N LEU A 205 1.39 2.14 15.18
CA LEU A 205 1.51 3.51 15.67
C LEU A 205 0.30 3.85 16.55
N GLU A 206 0.57 4.28 17.77
CA GLU A 206 -0.41 4.91 18.65
C GLU A 206 -0.10 6.40 18.79
N LEU A 207 -1.00 7.24 18.29
CA LEU A 207 -0.86 8.69 18.32
C LEU A 207 -1.99 9.32 19.12
N ARG A 208 -1.67 9.94 20.24
CA ARG A 208 -2.62 10.65 21.09
C ARG A 208 -2.68 12.13 20.69
N MET A 209 -3.89 12.66 20.66
CA MET A 209 -4.16 14.08 20.46
C MET A 209 -4.10 14.82 21.80
N GLU A 210 -3.26 15.85 21.87
CA GLU A 210 -3.10 16.70 23.05
C GLU A 210 -3.77 18.08 22.86
N THR A 211 -4.79 18.15 22.02
CA THR A 211 -5.61 19.36 21.87
C THR A 211 -6.57 19.50 23.04
N THR A 212 -6.89 20.75 23.40
CA THR A 212 -7.94 21.07 24.39
C THR A 212 -9.31 21.30 23.74
N GLU A 213 -9.32 21.53 22.43
CA GLU A 213 -10.51 21.76 21.62
C GLU A 213 -10.70 20.61 20.62
N LEU A 214 -11.90 20.56 20.01
CA LEU A 214 -12.19 19.64 18.91
C LEU A 214 -11.27 19.92 17.72
N ALA A 215 -10.55 18.90 17.27
CA ALA A 215 -9.78 18.92 16.03
C ALA A 215 -10.58 18.26 14.90
N LEU A 216 -10.17 18.52 13.66
CA LEU A 216 -10.75 17.91 12.47
C LEU A 216 -9.71 17.09 11.71
N GLY A 217 -10.15 15.95 11.20
CA GLY A 217 -9.33 15.01 10.45
C GLY A 217 -9.82 14.81 9.03
N ASN A 218 -8.89 14.47 8.15
CA ASN A 218 -9.22 13.80 6.90
C ASN A 218 -8.22 12.68 6.59
N THR A 219 -8.73 11.59 6.05
CA THR A 219 -7.93 10.44 5.60
C THR A 219 -7.81 10.43 4.09
N ALA A 220 -6.65 10.00 3.59
CA ALA A 220 -6.43 9.76 2.17
C ALA A 220 -5.50 8.57 1.98
N GLY A 221 -5.83 7.67 1.05
CA GLY A 221 -5.04 6.48 0.77
C GLY A 221 -5.91 5.26 0.47
N ASP A 222 -5.30 4.08 0.56
CA ASP A 222 -5.92 2.75 0.40
C ASP A 222 -5.18 1.69 1.22
N GLY A 223 -5.41 0.40 0.94
CA GLY A 223 -4.78 -0.75 1.57
C GLY A 223 -5.52 -1.33 2.79
N VAL A 224 -6.71 -0.81 3.11
CA VAL A 224 -7.60 -1.39 4.15
C VAL A 224 -8.34 -2.63 3.65
N ARG A 225 -8.65 -2.69 2.34
CA ARG A 225 -9.38 -3.81 1.72
C ARG A 225 -8.47 -4.78 0.97
N TYR A 226 -7.59 -4.25 0.11
CA TYR A 226 -6.66 -5.03 -0.68
C TYR A 226 -5.24 -4.91 -0.10
N PRO A 227 -4.64 -6.01 0.38
CA PRO A 227 -3.26 -6.00 0.88
C PRO A 227 -2.24 -5.99 -0.26
N ALA A 228 -0.96 -5.90 0.10
CA ALA A 228 0.15 -6.08 -0.81
C ALA A 228 0.16 -7.52 -1.31
N TYR A 229 0.20 -7.71 -2.63
CA TYR A 229 0.14 -9.03 -3.25
C TYR A 229 1.46 -9.79 -3.11
N GLY A 230 1.39 -11.10 -2.86
CA GLY A 230 2.53 -12.00 -3.03
C GLY A 230 2.78 -12.33 -4.51
N VAL A 231 4.01 -12.71 -4.85
CA VAL A 231 4.40 -13.03 -6.24
C VAL A 231 5.08 -14.39 -6.32
N LEU A 232 4.90 -15.09 -7.46
CA LEU A 232 5.51 -16.39 -7.77
C LEU A 232 5.32 -17.46 -6.67
N GLY A 233 4.14 -17.48 -6.03
CA GLY A 233 3.79 -18.42 -4.96
C GLY A 233 3.98 -17.88 -3.54
N GLY A 234 4.50 -16.66 -3.39
CA GLY A 234 4.47 -15.92 -2.13
C GLY A 234 3.03 -15.54 -1.73
N LYS A 235 2.85 -15.22 -0.44
CA LYS A 235 1.57 -14.83 0.15
C LYS A 235 1.45 -13.33 0.27
N ASP A 236 0.21 -12.87 0.29
CA ASP A 236 -0.13 -11.47 0.53
C ASP A 236 0.20 -11.07 1.97
N GLY A 237 0.52 -9.79 2.16
CA GLY A 237 0.63 -9.20 3.50
C GLY A 237 -0.73 -9.02 4.19
N LEU A 238 -0.71 -8.54 5.44
CA LEU A 238 -1.94 -8.09 6.11
C LEU A 238 -2.33 -6.69 5.62
N PRO A 239 -3.64 -6.39 5.50
CA PRO A 239 -4.09 -5.04 5.15
C PRO A 239 -3.89 -4.07 6.31
N HIS A 240 -3.99 -2.78 6.00
CA HIS A 240 -4.02 -1.72 6.99
C HIS A 240 -5.26 -1.81 7.90
N ARG A 241 -5.13 -1.35 9.14
CA ARG A 241 -6.27 -1.12 10.06
C ARG A 241 -6.10 0.23 10.74
N TYR A 242 -7.08 1.11 10.56
CA TYR A 242 -7.06 2.47 11.11
C TYR A 242 -8.26 2.68 12.02
N ARG A 243 -7.97 3.00 13.28
CA ARG A 243 -8.97 3.17 14.33
C ARG A 243 -8.71 4.45 15.10
N MET A 244 -9.78 5.12 15.50
CA MET A 244 -9.75 6.20 16.47
C MET A 244 -10.47 5.75 17.73
N ILE A 245 -9.81 5.87 18.87
CA ILE A 245 -10.34 5.50 20.17
C ILE A 245 -10.56 6.79 20.95
N SER A 246 -11.77 7.01 21.45
CA SER A 246 -12.11 8.17 22.28
C SER A 246 -13.20 7.80 23.27
N ARG A 247 -13.03 8.18 24.55
CA ARG A 247 -13.99 7.91 25.64
C ARG A 247 -14.44 6.43 25.69
N GLY A 248 -13.48 5.51 25.56
CA GLY A 248 -13.74 4.06 25.56
C GLY A 248 -14.39 3.49 24.28
N LYS A 249 -14.75 4.34 23.31
CA LYS A 249 -15.35 3.91 22.04
C LYS A 249 -14.31 3.84 20.93
N THR A 250 -14.34 2.77 20.15
CA THR A 250 -13.48 2.58 18.97
C THR A 250 -14.28 2.83 17.69
N ARG A 251 -13.76 3.69 16.82
CA ARG A 251 -14.29 3.93 15.47
C ARG A 251 -13.27 3.50 14.43
N VAL A 252 -13.69 2.66 13.48
CA VAL A 252 -12.90 2.36 12.28
C VAL A 252 -12.97 3.55 11.32
N LEU A 253 -11.83 4.00 10.82
CA LEU A 253 -11.74 5.11 9.87
C LEU A 253 -11.74 4.58 8.44
N LYS A 254 -12.42 5.27 7.52
CA LYS A 254 -12.36 4.94 6.08
C LYS A 254 -11.10 5.55 5.45
N THR A 255 -10.76 5.12 4.25
CA THR A 255 -9.52 5.55 3.57
C THR A 255 -9.59 6.91 2.88
N LYS A 256 -10.81 7.42 2.64
CA LYS A 256 -11.10 8.70 1.98
C LYS A 256 -12.25 9.41 2.69
N GLU A 257 -12.01 9.81 3.93
CA GLU A 257 -13.01 10.41 4.80
C GLU A 257 -12.60 11.81 5.18
N VAL A 258 -13.54 12.74 5.15
CA VAL A 258 -13.32 14.17 5.43
C VAL A 258 -14.17 14.61 6.61
N GLY A 259 -13.72 15.65 7.31
CA GLY A 259 -14.48 16.21 8.44
C GLY A 259 -14.60 15.25 9.61
N ILE A 260 -13.62 14.37 9.83
CA ILE A 260 -13.61 13.45 10.97
C ILE A 260 -13.50 14.30 12.25
N PRO A 261 -14.49 14.30 13.15
CA PRO A 261 -14.37 14.98 14.43
C PRO A 261 -13.39 14.21 15.32
N ILE A 262 -12.39 14.91 15.86
CA ILE A 262 -11.33 14.35 16.70
C ILE A 262 -11.40 15.02 18.09
N PRO A 263 -12.06 14.39 19.07
CA PRO A 263 -12.15 14.95 20.42
C PRO A 263 -10.77 15.07 21.09
N PRO A 264 -10.61 16.02 22.05
CA PRO A 264 -9.47 16.04 22.97
C PRO A 264 -9.13 14.66 23.54
N GLY A 265 -7.84 14.30 23.56
CA GLY A 265 -7.36 13.03 24.10
C GLY A 265 -7.65 11.81 23.22
N ALA A 266 -8.25 11.96 22.03
CA ALA A 266 -8.45 10.85 21.11
C ALA A 266 -7.11 10.18 20.74
N LEU A 267 -7.15 8.85 20.61
CA LEU A 267 -5.99 8.03 20.25
C LEU A 267 -6.22 7.42 18.86
N PHE A 268 -5.35 7.71 17.91
CA PHE A 268 -5.28 6.97 16.65
C PHE A 268 -4.45 5.70 16.86
N LEU A 269 -5.05 4.55 16.57
CA LEU A 269 -4.36 3.27 16.45
C LEU A 269 -4.25 2.92 14.97
N VAL A 270 -3.02 2.98 14.47
CA VAL A 270 -2.64 2.82 13.07
C VAL A 270 -1.82 1.54 12.96
N GLU A 271 -2.38 0.52 12.35
CA GLU A 271 -1.66 -0.69 12.01
C GLU A 271 -1.43 -0.72 10.50
N SER A 272 -0.20 -0.45 10.06
CA SER A 272 0.10 -0.43 8.64
C SER A 272 0.24 -1.85 8.07
N MET A 273 0.03 -1.99 6.77
CA MET A 273 0.15 -3.25 6.04
C MET A 273 1.60 -3.69 5.93
N GLY A 274 1.81 -5.01 5.82
CA GLY A 274 3.09 -5.54 5.37
C GLY A 274 3.18 -5.57 3.85
N GLY A 275 4.38 -5.84 3.33
CA GLY A 275 4.61 -6.13 1.92
C GLY A 275 4.30 -7.59 1.59
N GLY A 276 4.17 -7.91 0.30
CA GLY A 276 3.95 -9.27 -0.17
C GLY A 276 5.22 -10.11 -0.15
N GLY A 277 5.06 -11.43 -0.02
CA GLY A 277 6.15 -12.40 -0.10
C GLY A 277 6.51 -12.79 -1.54
N TYR A 278 7.72 -13.32 -1.72
CA TYR A 278 8.24 -13.82 -2.99
C TYR A 278 8.53 -15.33 -2.89
N GLY A 279 8.01 -16.09 -3.85
CA GLY A 279 8.28 -17.53 -3.94
C GLY A 279 7.54 -18.38 -2.89
N PRO A 280 7.49 -19.72 -3.04
CA PRO A 280 6.77 -20.58 -2.10
C PRO A 280 7.32 -20.49 -0.66
N PRO A 281 6.47 -20.29 0.36
CA PRO A 281 6.89 -20.26 1.78
C PRO A 281 7.68 -21.47 2.28
N ALA A 282 7.41 -22.64 1.69
CA ALA A 282 8.11 -23.89 2.03
C ALA A 282 9.60 -23.86 1.64
N ARG A 283 10.02 -22.92 0.79
CA ARG A 283 11.43 -22.73 0.39
C ARG A 283 12.17 -21.72 1.28
N ARG A 284 11.53 -21.15 2.30
CA ARG A 284 12.21 -20.27 3.26
C ARG A 284 13.10 -21.12 4.16
N SER A 285 14.37 -20.74 4.31
CA SER A 285 15.30 -21.55 5.08
C SER A 285 14.96 -21.56 6.58
N PRO A 286 15.28 -22.64 7.31
CA PRO A 286 15.11 -22.68 8.76
C PRO A 286 15.81 -21.54 9.50
N GLU A 287 16.99 -21.13 9.01
CA GLU A 287 17.80 -20.05 9.59
C GLU A 287 17.10 -18.70 9.41
N ALA A 288 16.56 -18.42 8.22
CA ALA A 288 15.79 -17.20 7.97
C ALA A 288 14.52 -17.14 8.84
N ARG A 289 13.83 -18.29 9.03
CA ARG A 289 12.69 -18.39 9.95
C ARG A 289 13.08 -18.14 11.40
N ALA A 290 14.26 -18.61 11.83
CA ALA A 290 14.77 -18.35 13.16
C ALA A 290 15.10 -16.86 13.35
N ALA A 291 15.76 -16.25 12.36
CA ALA A 291 16.04 -14.82 12.36
C ALA A 291 14.76 -13.96 12.41
N ASP A 292 13.70 -14.33 11.68
CA ASP A 292 12.40 -13.64 11.75
C ASP A 292 11.83 -13.62 13.18
N ARG A 293 11.95 -14.74 13.90
CA ARG A 293 11.46 -14.87 15.28
C ARG A 293 12.32 -14.08 16.26
N VAL A 294 13.65 -14.18 16.13
CA VAL A 294 14.61 -13.45 16.98
C VAL A 294 14.43 -11.94 16.84
N ASN A 295 14.18 -11.46 15.62
CA ASN A 295 13.93 -10.04 15.35
C ASN A 295 12.49 -9.59 15.64
N GLY A 296 11.60 -10.50 16.05
CA GLY A 296 10.21 -10.18 16.36
C GLY A 296 9.34 -9.84 15.13
N PHE A 297 9.78 -10.15 13.91
CA PHE A 297 8.98 -9.96 12.70
C PHE A 297 7.83 -10.96 12.60
N VAL A 298 8.02 -12.14 13.18
CA VAL A 298 7.00 -13.17 13.31
C VAL A 298 6.83 -13.49 14.79
N SER A 299 5.58 -13.52 15.26
CA SER A 299 5.27 -13.86 16.64
C SER A 299 5.67 -15.30 16.96
N ALA A 300 6.08 -15.57 18.21
CA ALA A 300 6.48 -16.91 18.66
C ALA A 300 5.33 -17.94 18.58
N SER A 301 4.09 -17.50 18.36
CA SER A 301 2.87 -18.31 18.40
C SER A 301 2.11 -18.29 17.07
N LYS A 302 2.72 -18.83 16.01
CA LYS A 302 1.96 -19.29 14.82
C LYS A 302 2.51 -20.61 14.29
N THR A 303 2.57 -21.62 15.13
CA THR A 303 2.49 -23.01 14.68
C THR A 303 1.08 -23.24 14.15
N ALA A 304 0.94 -23.15 12.82
CA ALA A 304 -0.17 -23.59 11.97
C ALA A 304 -1.47 -24.03 12.69
N SER A 305 -2.40 -23.09 12.86
CA SER A 305 -3.82 -23.43 12.98
C SER A 305 -4.29 -24.00 11.63
N LYS A 306 -4.15 -25.31 11.44
CA LYS A 306 -4.97 -26.08 10.51
C LYS A 306 -6.38 -26.19 11.08
N ARG A 307 -7.11 -25.08 11.22
CA ARG A 307 -8.54 -25.06 11.54
C ARG A 307 -9.18 -23.81 10.93
N ASP A 308 -9.21 -23.78 9.60
CA ASP A 308 -10.19 -23.03 8.82
C ASP A 308 -10.27 -23.65 7.41
N ALA A 309 -10.42 -24.99 7.37
CA ALA A 309 -10.92 -25.65 6.18
C ALA A 309 -12.44 -25.49 6.18
N LYS A 310 -12.97 -24.56 5.37
CA LYS A 310 -14.40 -24.53 5.02
C LYS A 310 -14.81 -25.94 4.55
N PRO A 311 -15.88 -26.55 5.08
CA PRO A 311 -16.36 -27.81 4.58
C PRO A 311 -16.88 -27.63 3.14
N PRO A 312 -16.70 -28.62 2.25
CA PRO A 312 -17.19 -28.53 0.88
C PRO A 312 -18.71 -28.53 0.88
N HIS A 313 -19.29 -27.58 0.14
CA HIS A 313 -20.71 -27.53 -0.19
C HIS A 313 -21.11 -28.87 -0.83
N ARG A 314 -21.83 -29.71 -0.07
CA ARG A 314 -22.54 -30.87 -0.64
C ARG A 314 -23.67 -30.33 -1.51
N GLY A 315 -23.57 -30.56 -2.82
CA GLY A 315 -24.63 -30.30 -3.77
C GLY A 315 -25.89 -31.09 -3.43
N ARG A 316 -27.03 -30.41 -3.34
CA ARG A 316 -28.34 -31.04 -3.43
C ARG A 316 -28.69 -31.17 -4.91
N ARG A 317 -28.56 -32.39 -5.45
CA ARG A 317 -29.25 -32.80 -6.67
C ARG A 317 -30.66 -33.27 -6.32
N SER A 318 -31.59 -32.71 -7.11
CA SER A 318 -32.92 -33.16 -7.55
C SER A 318 -33.90 -33.82 -6.57
N ARG A 319 -35.14 -33.32 -6.63
CA ARG A 319 -36.34 -34.12 -6.94
C ARG A 319 -37.49 -33.15 -7.27
N ARG A 320 -37.90 -33.14 -8.54
CA ARG A 320 -39.29 -32.91 -8.93
C ARG A 320 -39.77 -34.19 -9.63
N PRO A 321 -41.01 -34.62 -9.40
CA PRO A 321 -41.66 -35.59 -10.27
C PRO A 321 -41.86 -35.01 -11.68
#